data_AF-A0A2V9R3F0-F1
#
_entry.id   AF-A0A2V9R3F0-F1
#
_cell.length_a   1.000
_cell.length_b   1.000
_cell.length_c   1.000
_cell.angle_alpha   90.00
_cell.angle_beta   90.00
_cell.angle_gamma   90.00
#
_symmetry.space_group_name_H-M   'P 1'
#
loop_
_entity.id
_entity.type
_entity.pdbx_description
1 polymer ?
#
loop_
_entity_poly.entity_id
_entity_poly.type
_entity_poly.pdbx_seq_one_letter_code
_entity_poly.pdbx_strand_id
1 'polypeptide(L)'
;LQHLPKTTGMLDIKQIAVSRLMLDNFPHIKAYWQMMTAKIAQIALRFGADDIDGTVIEEKIYHDAGATTPQGMRRQDLERLIREAGREPFERDTLYRPVTRTETSVTVAV
;
A
#
# COMPACT_ATOMS: atom_id res chain seq x y z
N LEU A 1 -0.35 -15.62 20.61
CA LEU A 1 0.77 -15.45 19.65
C LEU A 1 1.89 -14.53 20.14
N GLN A 2 1.83 -13.97 21.36
CA GLN A 2 2.86 -13.05 21.87
C GLN A 2 4.27 -13.65 22.02
N HIS A 3 4.38 -14.98 22.03
CA HIS A 3 5.65 -15.71 22.08
C HIS A 3 6.37 -15.77 20.71
N LEU A 4 5.73 -15.37 19.62
CA LEU A 4 6.36 -15.30 18.30
C LEU A 4 7.00 -13.92 18.11
N PRO A 5 8.23 -13.86 17.54
CA PRO A 5 8.86 -12.59 17.23
C PRO A 5 8.06 -11.84 16.16
N LYS A 6 7.98 -10.52 16.28
CA LYS A 6 7.44 -9.66 15.21
C LYS A 6 8.38 -9.69 14.01
N THR A 7 7.85 -9.48 12.82
CA THR A 7 8.66 -9.35 11.62
C THR A 7 9.53 -8.09 11.69
N THR A 8 10.65 -8.10 10.96
CA THR A 8 11.49 -6.92 10.74
C THR A 8 11.17 -6.34 9.38
N GLY A 9 11.42 -5.05 9.16
CA GLY A 9 11.22 -4.45 7.83
C GLY A 9 12.03 -5.14 6.73
N MET A 10 13.22 -5.68 7.04
CA MET A 10 14.00 -6.48 6.10
C MET A 10 13.29 -7.80 5.73
N LEU A 11 12.65 -8.44 6.71
CA LEU A 11 11.87 -9.64 6.46
C LEU A 11 10.65 -9.31 5.58
N ASP A 12 9.96 -8.21 5.86
CA ASP A 12 8.79 -7.78 5.07
C ASP A 12 9.18 -7.50 3.61
N ILE A 13 10.25 -6.74 3.38
CA ILE A 13 10.76 -6.46 2.02
C ILE A 13 11.20 -7.73 1.31
N LYS A 14 11.88 -8.65 2.03
CA LYS A 14 12.27 -9.94 1.46
C LYS A 14 11.04 -10.74 1.03
N GLN A 15 9.97 -10.76 1.84
CA GLN A 15 8.74 -11.47 1.49
C GLN A 15 8.06 -10.88 0.25
N ILE A 16 8.04 -9.55 0.10
CA ILE A 16 7.53 -8.90 -1.12
C ILE A 16 8.35 -9.31 -2.35
N ALA A 17 9.68 -9.27 -2.25
CA ALA A 17 10.57 -9.64 -3.36
C ALA A 17 10.42 -11.11 -3.77
N VAL A 18 10.39 -12.01 -2.78
CA VAL A 18 10.15 -13.44 -3.04
C VAL A 18 8.77 -13.64 -3.66
N SER A 19 7.73 -12.97 -3.16
CA SER A 19 6.38 -13.07 -3.72
C SER A 19 6.34 -12.65 -5.19
N ARG A 20 7.02 -11.56 -5.57
CA ARG A 20 7.11 -11.13 -6.97
C ARG A 20 7.80 -12.17 -7.87
N LEU A 21 8.80 -12.87 -7.35
CA LEU A 21 9.53 -13.90 -8.11
C LEU A 21 8.74 -15.22 -8.22
N MET A 22 7.99 -15.57 -7.18
CA MET A 22 7.30 -16.86 -7.08
C MET A 22 5.88 -16.84 -7.67
N LEU A 23 5.18 -15.71 -7.60
CA LEU A 23 3.79 -15.58 -8.04
C LEU A 23 3.70 -15.05 -9.47
N ASP A 24 4.18 -15.84 -10.43
CA ASP A 24 4.24 -15.46 -11.86
C ASP A 24 2.87 -15.24 -12.52
N ASN A 25 1.80 -15.72 -11.89
CA ASN A 25 0.41 -15.61 -12.32
C ASN A 25 -0.38 -14.50 -11.58
N PHE A 26 0.27 -13.75 -10.68
CA PHE A 26 -0.33 -12.59 -10.01
C PHE A 26 0.28 -11.29 -10.56
N PRO A 27 -0.49 -10.47 -11.29
CA PRO A 27 0.05 -9.27 -11.93
C PRO A 27 0.51 -8.23 -10.89
N HIS A 28 -0.21 -8.12 -9.76
CA HIS A 28 -0.03 -7.05 -8.80
C HIS A 28 0.34 -7.57 -7.41
N ILE A 29 1.34 -6.96 -6.79
CA ILE A 29 1.72 -7.18 -5.39
C ILE A 29 1.50 -5.90 -4.61
N LYS A 30 0.68 -5.99 -3.57
CA LYS A 30 0.29 -4.85 -2.74
C LYS A 30 1.27 -4.61 -1.60
N ALA A 31 1.66 -3.35 -1.41
CA ALA A 31 2.30 -2.83 -0.21
C ALA A 31 1.24 -2.12 0.67
N TYR A 32 0.71 -2.83 1.66
CA TYR A 32 -0.30 -2.31 2.57
C TYR A 32 0.35 -1.49 3.70
N TRP A 33 0.41 -0.17 3.51
CA TRP A 33 1.22 0.73 4.34
C TRP A 33 0.77 0.81 5.80
N GLN A 34 -0.47 0.44 6.11
CA GLN A 34 -1.02 0.38 7.46
C GLN A 34 -0.43 -0.78 8.25
N MET A 35 -0.04 -1.88 7.61
CA MET A 35 0.61 -3.00 8.30
C MET A 35 2.12 -2.84 8.43
N MET A 36 2.79 -2.31 7.38
CA MET A 36 4.25 -2.28 7.32
C MET A 36 4.87 -0.89 7.51
N THR A 37 4.06 0.14 7.76
CA THR A 37 4.40 1.58 7.76
C THR A 37 4.63 2.16 6.36
N ALA A 38 4.39 3.48 6.21
CA ALA A 38 4.59 4.22 4.97
C ALA A 38 6.02 4.13 4.42
N LYS A 39 7.03 4.14 5.29
CA LYS A 39 8.45 4.09 4.89
C LYS A 39 8.81 2.75 4.28
N ILE A 40 8.36 1.64 4.87
CA ILE A 40 8.61 0.30 4.30
C ILE A 40 7.79 0.12 3.03
N ALA A 41 6.54 0.58 2.98
CA ALA A 41 5.73 0.53 1.77
C ALA A 41 6.40 1.28 0.60
N GLN A 42 6.99 2.45 0.87
CA GLN A 42 7.77 3.20 -0.12
C GLN A 42 8.97 2.39 -0.65
N ILE A 43 9.73 1.75 0.24
CA ILE A 43 10.85 0.88 -0.15
C ILE A 43 10.33 -0.31 -0.97
N ALA A 44 9.22 -0.93 -0.58
CA ALA A 44 8.65 -2.10 -1.24
C ALA A 44 8.35 -1.87 -2.75
N LEU A 45 8.08 -0.62 -3.17
CA LEU A 45 7.91 -0.25 -4.59
C LEU A 45 9.17 -0.48 -5.45
N ARG A 46 10.34 -0.65 -4.82
CA ARG A 46 11.60 -1.02 -5.47
C ARG A 46 11.87 -2.53 -5.44
N PHE A 47 11.12 -3.29 -4.66
CA PHE A 47 11.35 -4.71 -4.40
C PHE A 47 10.22 -5.61 -4.88
N GLY A 48 9.33 -5.12 -5.76
CA GLY A 48 8.36 -5.95 -6.46
C GLY A 48 6.90 -5.59 -6.19
N ALA A 49 6.61 -4.74 -5.20
CA ALA A 49 5.28 -4.16 -5.08
C ALA A 49 5.05 -3.09 -6.16
N ASP A 50 3.83 -3.02 -6.67
CA ASP A 50 3.38 -2.03 -7.65
C ASP A 50 2.05 -1.37 -7.24
N ASP A 51 1.37 -1.92 -6.23
CA ASP A 51 0.13 -1.38 -5.68
C ASP A 51 0.37 -0.89 -4.25
N ILE A 52 0.40 0.44 -4.03
CA ILE A 52 0.33 1.00 -2.69
C ILE A 52 -1.14 1.22 -2.34
N ASP A 53 -1.55 0.80 -1.15
CA ASP A 53 -2.95 0.90 -0.78
C ASP A 53 -3.45 2.35 -0.75
N GLY A 54 -4.72 2.55 -1.14
CA GLY A 54 -5.29 3.85 -1.49
C GLY A 54 -5.47 4.79 -0.31
N THR A 55 -6.14 5.92 -0.57
CA THR A 55 -6.45 6.90 0.47
C THR A 55 -7.42 6.31 1.47
N VAL A 56 -6.91 5.88 2.61
CA VAL A 56 -7.73 5.57 3.77
C VAL A 56 -8.01 6.90 4.47
N ILE A 57 -9.29 7.30 4.49
CA ILE A 57 -9.75 8.52 5.17
C ILE A 57 -9.77 8.26 6.68
N GLU A 58 -10.19 7.05 7.07
CA GLU A 58 -10.22 6.58 8.45
C GLU A 58 -10.10 5.04 8.46
N GLU A 59 -9.03 4.51 9.06
CA GLU A 59 -8.80 3.08 9.24
C GLU A 59 -9.37 2.65 10.59
N LYS A 60 -10.44 1.85 10.59
CA LYS A 60 -11.12 1.40 11.82
C LYS A 60 -10.76 -0.02 12.23
N ILE A 61 -10.46 -0.90 11.28
CA ILE A 61 -10.38 -2.35 11.51
C ILE A 61 -9.11 -2.70 12.29
N TYR A 62 -7.95 -2.21 11.87
CA TYR A 62 -6.68 -2.48 12.56
C TYR A 62 -6.58 -1.69 13.86
N HIS A 63 -7.15 -0.49 13.91
CA HIS A 63 -7.21 0.29 15.16
C HIS A 63 -8.10 -0.35 16.22
N ASP A 64 -9.26 -0.89 15.83
CA ASP A 64 -10.10 -1.69 16.74
C ASP A 64 -9.37 -2.96 17.20
N ALA A 65 -8.47 -3.49 16.36
CA ALA A 65 -7.56 -4.58 16.72
C ALA A 65 -6.30 -4.12 17.50
N GLY A 66 -6.19 -2.84 17.86
CA GLY A 66 -5.13 -2.29 18.71
C GLY A 66 -3.90 -1.73 17.98
N ALA A 67 -3.98 -1.47 16.68
CA ALA A 67 -2.90 -0.82 15.94
C ALA A 67 -2.73 0.65 16.34
N THR A 68 -1.47 1.12 16.32
CA THR A 68 -1.09 2.52 16.64
C THR A 68 -0.62 3.30 15.41
N THR A 69 -0.90 2.77 14.22
CA THR A 69 -0.46 3.32 12.94
C THR A 69 -1.29 4.55 12.54
N PRO A 70 -0.87 5.37 11.56
CA PRO A 70 -1.69 6.51 11.12
C PRO A 70 -3.07 6.06 10.64
N GLN A 71 -4.13 6.77 11.07
CA GLN A 71 -5.53 6.47 10.70
C GLN A 71 -5.85 6.76 9.24
N GLY A 72 -5.01 7.52 8.54
CA GLY A 72 -5.23 7.82 7.14
C GLY A 72 -4.02 8.43 6.45
N MET A 73 -4.07 8.43 5.12
CA MET A 73 -3.06 9.06 4.28
C MET A 73 -3.73 9.80 3.12
N ARG A 74 -3.37 11.08 2.96
CA ARG A 74 -3.92 11.91 1.89
C ARG A 74 -3.36 11.45 0.54
N ARG A 75 -4.11 11.69 -0.52
CA ARG A 75 -3.70 11.40 -1.91
C ARG A 75 -2.31 11.95 -2.21
N GLN A 76 -2.08 13.21 -1.87
CA GLN A 76 -0.81 13.91 -2.13
C GLN A 76 0.38 13.23 -1.44
N ASP A 77 0.18 12.63 -0.27
CA ASP A 77 1.24 11.92 0.44
C ASP A 77 1.57 10.59 -0.23
N LEU A 78 0.57 9.81 -0.65
CA LEU A 78 0.79 8.58 -1.42
C LEU A 78 1.53 8.89 -2.72
N GLU A 79 1.04 9.88 -3.44
CA GLU A 79 1.64 10.39 -4.66
C GLU A 79 3.10 10.82 -4.49
N ARG A 80 3.41 11.51 -3.38
CA ARG A 80 4.78 11.89 -3.03
C ARG A 80 5.65 10.68 -2.72
N LEU A 81 5.17 9.73 -1.92
CA LEU A 81 5.90 8.49 -1.59
C LEU A 81 6.27 7.71 -2.86
N ILE A 82 5.33 7.55 -3.80
CA ILE A 82 5.55 6.85 -5.06
C ILE A 82 6.62 7.56 -5.91
N ARG A 83 6.52 8.89 -6.06
CA ARG A 83 7.49 9.69 -6.84
C ARG A 83 8.88 9.68 -6.22
N GLU A 84 8.98 9.84 -4.90
CA GLU A 84 10.24 9.75 -4.15
C GLU A 84 10.86 8.34 -4.23
N ALA A 85 10.03 7.30 -4.34
CA ALA A 85 10.48 5.95 -4.66
C ALA A 85 10.82 5.76 -6.13
N GLY A 86 10.92 6.83 -6.93
CA GLY A 86 11.28 6.85 -8.35
C GLY A 86 10.32 6.07 -9.25
N ARG A 87 9.02 6.13 -8.95
CA ARG A 87 7.92 5.53 -9.74
C ARG A 87 6.92 6.60 -10.15
N GLU A 88 6.07 6.27 -11.12
CA GLU A 88 4.98 7.14 -11.55
C GLU A 88 3.67 6.76 -10.83
N PRO A 89 3.03 7.67 -10.07
CA PRO A 89 1.76 7.38 -9.44
C PRO A 89 0.62 7.41 -10.46
N PHE A 90 -0.22 6.37 -10.44
CA PHE A 90 -1.48 6.36 -11.17
C PHE A 90 -2.60 5.92 -10.23
N GLU A 91 -3.77 6.54 -10.36
CA GLU A 91 -4.98 6.13 -9.66
C GLU A 91 -5.67 5.02 -10.46
N ARG A 92 -6.19 3.99 -9.77
CA ARG A 92 -6.75 2.81 -10.42
C ARG A 92 -8.17 2.48 -9.97
N ASP A 93 -8.92 1.84 -10.86
CA ASP A 93 -10.18 1.18 -10.52
C ASP A 93 -9.95 -0.22 -9.90
N THR A 94 -11.03 -0.96 -9.68
CA THR A 94 -10.98 -2.34 -9.15
C THR A 94 -10.32 -3.34 -10.10
N LEU A 95 -10.23 -3.00 -11.39
CA LEU A 95 -9.60 -3.80 -12.44
C LEU A 95 -8.19 -3.29 -12.82
N TYR A 96 -7.59 -2.44 -11.98
CA TYR A 96 -6.26 -1.86 -12.17
C TYR A 96 -6.10 -0.96 -13.40
N ARG A 97 -7.21 -0.39 -13.91
CA ARG A 97 -7.18 0.54 -15.04
C ARG A 97 -7.03 1.98 -14.55
N PRO A 98 -6.33 2.86 -15.29
CA PRO A 98 -6.21 4.26 -14.92
C PRO A 98 -7.58 4.95 -14.79
N VAL A 99 -7.77 5.67 -13.69
CA VAL A 99 -8.98 6.48 -13.45
C VAL A 99 -8.73 7.90 -13.93
N THR A 100 -9.62 8.39 -14.79
CA THR A 100 -9.71 9.82 -15.11
C THR A 100 -10.83 10.43 -14.30
N ARG A 101 -10.52 11.33 -13.36
CA ARG A 101 -11.56 12.06 -12.62
C ARG A 101 -12.10 13.20 -13.47
N THR A 102 -13.39 13.15 -13.74
CA THR A 102 -14.17 14.23 -14.36
C THR A 102 -14.96 15.00 -13.31
N GLU A 103 -15.52 16.15 -13.64
CA GLU A 103 -16.35 16.95 -12.72
C GLU A 103 -17.57 16.19 -12.18
N THR A 104 -17.99 15.12 -12.84
CA THR A 104 -19.10 14.24 -12.43
C THR A 104 -18.65 13.06 -11.56
N SER A 105 -17.35 12.92 -11.29
CA SER A 105 -16.82 11.81 -10.50
C SER A 105 -17.13 12.01 -9.02
N VAL A 106 -17.95 11.12 -8.45
CA VAL A 106 -18.35 11.20 -7.04
C VAL A 106 -17.50 10.22 -6.22
N THR A 107 -16.94 10.69 -5.10
CA THR A 107 -16.33 9.80 -4.11
C THR A 107 -17.45 9.10 -3.34
N VAL A 108 -17.59 7.79 -3.50
CA VAL A 108 -18.44 6.99 -2.61
C VAL A 108 -17.65 6.80 -1.32
N ALA A 109 -18.04 7.53 -0.27
CA ALA A 109 -17.60 7.21 1.08
C ALA A 109 -18.36 5.94 1.51
N VAL A 110 -17.66 4.81 1.55
CA VAL A 110 -18.14 3.58 2.19
C VAL A 110 -17.58 3.53 3.59
#